data_AF-A0A7S1LQP5-F1
#
_entry.id   AF-A0A7S1LQP5-F1
#
_cell.length_a   1.000
_cell.length_b   1.000
_cell.length_c   1.000
_cell.angle_alpha   90.00
_cell.angle_beta   90.00
_cell.angle_gamma   90.00
#
_symmetry.space_group_name_H-M   'P 1'
#
loop_
_entity.id
_entity.type
_entity.pdbx_description
1 polymer ?
#
loop_
_entity_poly.entity_id
_entity_poly.type
_entity_poly.pdbx_seq_one_letter_code
_entity_poly.pdbx_strand_id
1 'polypeptide(L)'
;SVGIIGAGVDRLADEGLPRLRDKLASARETTNVVVVLVVGVNDLKQMNFVGYRDGLRRLVAELCTVAGELRDVARRGQAVDIFLPELNIADAPLLQRFPLRFFARPVGALWEREKRQAIAAISNVETLAFPPAPEGVDVASLFSSDEVHPSLRGYEWWADGLATQIHSRLMARTGLPVSARGAE
;
A
#
# COMPACT_ATOMS: atom_id res chain seq x y z
N SER A 1 6.14 10.15 5.76
CA SER A 1 5.08 9.95 4.74
C SER A 1 4.99 11.15 3.80
N VAL A 2 4.41 10.93 2.62
CA VAL A 2 3.77 11.94 1.75
C VAL A 2 2.31 11.49 1.68
N GLY A 3 1.38 12.31 2.15
CA GLY A 3 -0.03 11.97 2.22
C GLY A 3 -0.89 13.12 1.71
N ILE A 4 -1.91 12.80 0.92
CA ILE A 4 -2.85 13.77 0.37
C ILE A 4 -4.26 13.26 0.64
N ILE A 5 -5.02 14.00 1.45
CA ILE A 5 -6.39 13.63 1.83
C ILE A 5 -7.25 13.58 0.56
N GLY A 6 -7.99 12.48 0.39
CA GLY A 6 -8.89 12.29 -0.74
C GLY A 6 -8.20 12.01 -2.08
N ALA A 7 -6.87 11.81 -2.11
CA ALA A 7 -6.18 11.54 -3.36
C ALA A 7 -6.56 10.16 -3.93
N GLY A 8 -6.84 10.15 -5.23
CA GLY A 8 -6.75 8.98 -6.08
C GLY A 8 -5.40 8.93 -6.79
N VAL A 9 -5.29 8.08 -7.79
CA VAL A 9 -4.05 7.84 -8.52
C VAL A 9 -3.52 9.09 -9.23
N ASP A 10 -4.36 9.79 -9.98
CA ASP A 10 -3.94 10.95 -10.78
C ASP A 10 -3.36 12.05 -9.89
N ARG A 11 -4.03 12.33 -8.76
CA ARG A 11 -3.56 13.34 -7.81
C ARG A 11 -2.25 12.94 -7.12
N LEU A 12 -2.03 11.64 -6.89
CA LEU A 12 -0.73 11.17 -6.38
C LEU A 12 0.37 11.29 -7.44
N ALA A 13 0.06 11.12 -8.72
CA ALA A 13 1.02 11.37 -9.80
C ALA A 13 1.38 12.87 -9.87
N ASP A 14 0.37 13.74 -9.91
CA ASP A 14 0.57 15.17 -10.12
C ASP A 14 1.20 15.88 -8.90
N GLU A 15 0.76 15.54 -7.68
CA GLU A 15 1.19 16.23 -6.45
C GLU A 15 2.05 15.35 -5.53
N GLY A 16 1.77 14.05 -5.49
CA GLY A 16 2.43 13.12 -4.57
C GLY A 16 3.86 12.79 -5.00
N LEU A 17 4.06 12.48 -6.28
CA LEU A 17 5.36 12.13 -6.84
C LEU A 17 6.38 13.27 -6.72
N PRO A 18 6.07 14.53 -7.08
CA PRO A 18 7.03 15.62 -6.89
C PRO A 18 7.46 15.76 -5.44
N ARG A 19 6.51 15.73 -4.49
CA ARG A 19 6.82 15.80 -3.04
C ARG A 19 7.64 14.62 -2.55
N LEU A 20 7.40 13.43 -3.09
CA LEU A 20 8.21 12.24 -2.78
C LEU A 20 9.63 12.40 -3.33
N ARG A 21 9.79 12.86 -4.57
CA ARG A 21 11.11 13.13 -5.18
C ARG A 21 11.91 14.12 -4.34
N ASP A 22 11.31 15.25 -3.95
CA ASP A 22 11.98 16.25 -3.10
C ASP A 22 12.40 15.67 -1.75
N LYS A 23 11.51 14.88 -1.12
CA LYS A 23 11.78 14.23 0.15
C LYS A 23 12.92 13.22 0.03
N LEU A 24 12.97 12.44 -1.04
CA LEU A 24 14.02 11.47 -1.28
C LEU A 24 15.36 12.15 -1.63
N ALA A 25 15.36 13.24 -2.40
CA ALA A 25 16.55 14.04 -2.67
C ALA A 25 17.17 14.64 -1.40
N SER A 26 16.34 14.90 -0.37
CA SER A 26 16.81 15.37 0.94
C SER A 26 17.26 14.25 1.89
N ALA A 27 17.03 12.98 1.55
CA ALA A 27 17.41 11.85 2.38
C ALA A 27 18.91 11.54 2.24
N ARG A 28 19.59 11.22 3.34
CA ARG A 28 21.04 10.95 3.36
C ARG A 28 21.39 9.65 2.60
N GLU A 29 22.55 9.64 1.95
CA GLU A 29 23.02 8.70 0.90
C GLU A 29 23.13 7.20 1.23
N THR A 30 22.69 6.69 2.39
CA THR A 30 23.07 5.33 2.84
C THR A 30 21.92 4.38 3.24
N THR A 31 20.67 4.65 2.88
CA THR A 31 19.54 3.80 3.35
C THR A 31 18.72 3.19 2.23
N ASN A 32 18.51 1.87 2.23
CA ASN A 32 17.52 1.24 1.35
C ASN A 32 16.16 1.96 1.47
N VAL A 33 15.53 2.24 0.33
CA VAL A 33 14.27 3.00 0.31
C VAL A 33 13.12 2.01 0.12
N VAL A 34 12.20 2.02 1.08
CA VAL A 34 10.94 1.29 0.96
C VAL A 34 9.82 2.29 0.75
N VAL A 35 9.06 2.11 -0.32
CA VAL A 35 7.88 2.91 -0.62
C VAL A 35 6.63 2.05 -0.39
N VAL A 36 5.79 2.45 0.55
CA VAL A 36 4.47 1.84 0.76
C VAL A 36 3.43 2.74 0.09
N LEU A 37 2.90 2.31 -1.06
CA LEU A 37 1.92 3.05 -1.83
C LEU A 37 0.50 2.62 -1.45
N VAL A 38 -0.12 3.38 -0.55
CA VAL A 38 -1.53 3.20 -0.17
C VAL A 38 -2.42 4.05 -1.08
N VAL A 39 -3.15 3.42 -2.00
CA VAL A 39 -4.02 4.09 -2.98
C VAL A 39 -5.20 3.19 -3.38
N GLY A 40 -6.24 3.80 -3.94
CA GLY A 40 -7.32 3.09 -4.63
C GLY A 40 -8.71 3.26 -4.02
N VAL A 41 -8.83 3.64 -2.74
CA VAL A 41 -10.17 3.81 -2.11
C VAL A 41 -10.97 4.93 -2.78
N ASN A 42 -10.32 6.06 -3.09
CA ASN A 42 -11.01 7.20 -3.69
C ASN A 42 -11.33 6.97 -5.17
N ASP A 43 -10.46 6.27 -5.88
CA ASP A 43 -10.70 5.85 -7.26
C ASP A 43 -11.84 4.82 -7.33
N LEU A 44 -11.91 3.90 -6.35
CA LEU A 44 -13.01 2.94 -6.23
C LEU A 44 -14.37 3.63 -6.07
N LYS A 45 -14.44 4.72 -5.28
CA LYS A 45 -15.68 5.51 -5.13
C LYS A 45 -16.18 6.08 -6.47
N GLN A 46 -15.30 6.27 -7.45
CA GLN A 46 -15.63 6.75 -8.78
C GLN A 46 -16.00 5.61 -9.75
N MET A 47 -15.82 4.34 -9.35
CA MET A 47 -16.16 3.13 -10.11
C MET A 47 -15.51 3.04 -11.50
N ASN A 48 -14.39 3.73 -11.73
CA ASN A 48 -13.67 3.71 -13.00
C ASN A 48 -12.51 2.69 -12.97
N PHE A 49 -12.83 1.40 -13.13
CA PHE A 49 -11.86 0.30 -13.04
C PHE A 49 -10.73 0.40 -14.09
N VAL A 50 -11.08 0.74 -15.34
CA VAL A 50 -10.10 0.83 -16.44
C VAL A 50 -9.18 2.03 -16.22
N GLY A 51 -9.76 3.20 -15.93
CA GLY A 51 -8.98 4.41 -15.61
C GLY A 51 -8.08 4.21 -14.40
N TYR A 52 -8.56 3.54 -13.36
CA TYR A 52 -7.74 3.19 -12.20
C TYR A 52 -6.56 2.29 -12.57
N ARG A 53 -6.80 1.21 -13.33
CA ARG A 53 -5.74 0.28 -13.70
C ARG A 53 -4.64 0.96 -14.51
N ASP A 54 -5.02 1.74 -15.51
CA ASP A 54 -4.07 2.42 -16.39
C ASP A 54 -3.37 3.58 -15.66
N GLY A 55 -4.11 4.34 -14.85
CA GLY A 55 -3.56 5.33 -13.95
C GLY A 55 -2.53 4.72 -13.01
N LEU A 56 -2.87 3.62 -12.34
CA LEU A 56 -2.00 2.99 -11.34
C LEU A 56 -0.73 2.46 -11.99
N ARG A 57 -0.85 1.86 -13.18
CA ARG A 57 0.32 1.41 -13.95
C ARG A 57 1.25 2.57 -14.26
N ARG A 58 0.72 3.73 -14.70
CA ARG A 58 1.51 4.94 -14.96
C ARG A 58 2.19 5.46 -13.71
N LEU A 59 1.43 5.65 -12.62
CA LEU A 59 1.96 6.10 -11.33
C LEU A 59 3.10 5.20 -10.83
N VAL A 60 2.93 3.88 -10.89
CA VAL A 60 3.95 2.93 -10.44
C VAL A 60 5.17 2.95 -11.37
N ALA A 61 4.98 3.05 -12.69
CA ALA A 61 6.09 3.19 -13.63
C ALA A 61 6.90 4.47 -13.36
N GLU A 62 6.23 5.59 -13.10
CA GLU A 62 6.87 6.86 -12.73
C GLU A 62 7.58 6.78 -11.38
N LEU A 63 6.99 6.10 -10.37
CA LEU A 63 7.67 5.79 -9.11
C LEU A 63 8.96 4.99 -9.36
N CYS A 64 8.93 4.00 -10.26
CA CYS A 64 10.12 3.24 -10.62
C CYS A 64 11.17 4.10 -11.33
N THR A 65 10.76 5.07 -12.15
CA THR A 65 11.68 6.05 -12.76
C THR A 65 12.34 6.92 -11.70
N VAL A 66 11.55 7.51 -10.77
CA VAL A 66 12.08 8.30 -9.64
C VAL A 66 13.02 7.46 -8.79
N ALA A 67 12.66 6.20 -8.53
CA ALA A 67 13.51 5.26 -7.82
C ALA A 67 14.82 4.98 -8.57
N GLY A 68 14.77 4.82 -9.90
CA GLY A 68 15.94 4.61 -10.75
C GLY A 68 16.88 5.82 -10.76
N GLU A 69 16.33 7.03 -10.91
CA GLU A 69 17.07 8.29 -10.80
C GLU A 69 17.86 8.36 -9.49
N LEU A 70 17.23 7.93 -8.38
CA LEU A 70 17.89 7.90 -7.07
C LEU A 70 18.98 6.84 -6.98
N ARG A 71 18.82 5.67 -7.60
CA ARG A 71 19.86 4.63 -7.66
C ARG A 71 21.09 5.08 -8.44
N ASP A 72 20.88 5.85 -9.51
CA ASP A 72 21.98 6.34 -10.34
C ASP A 72 22.78 7.45 -9.61
N VAL A 73 22.09 8.27 -8.81
CA VAL A 73 22.72 9.32 -7.97
C VAL A 73 23.42 8.72 -6.74
N ALA A 74 22.80 7.75 -6.07
CA ALA A 74 23.36 7.08 -4.91
C ALA A 74 24.25 5.90 -5.33
N ARG A 75 25.55 6.16 -5.49
CA ARG A 75 26.61 5.20 -5.86
C ARG A 75 26.28 3.73 -5.51
N ARG A 76 25.91 2.96 -6.55
CA ARG A 76 25.93 1.48 -6.65
C ARG A 76 25.38 0.72 -5.42
N GLY A 77 24.06 0.54 -5.36
CA GLY A 77 23.49 -0.60 -4.61
C GLY A 77 22.20 -0.37 -3.84
N GLN A 78 21.64 0.84 -3.87
CA GLN A 78 20.41 1.12 -3.12
C GLN A 78 19.23 0.41 -3.79
N ALA A 79 18.64 -0.57 -3.12
CA ALA A 79 17.38 -1.16 -3.59
C ALA A 79 16.24 -0.20 -3.24
N VAL A 80 15.30 -0.07 -4.18
CA VAL A 80 14.02 0.60 -3.95
C VAL A 80 12.94 -0.43 -4.15
N ASP A 81 12.21 -0.71 -3.09
CA ASP A 81 11.12 -1.68 -3.10
C ASP A 81 9.79 -0.97 -2.89
N ILE A 82 8.84 -1.27 -3.77
CA ILE A 82 7.53 -0.64 -3.75
C ILE A 82 6.50 -1.70 -3.35
N PHE A 83 5.78 -1.43 -2.29
CA PHE A 83 4.74 -2.31 -1.78
C PHE A 83 3.38 -1.63 -1.85
N LEU A 84 2.39 -2.32 -2.43
CA LEU A 84 1.01 -1.86 -2.52
C LEU A 84 0.15 -2.75 -1.61
N PRO A 85 -0.20 -2.33 -0.40
CA PRO A 85 -1.09 -3.13 0.43
C PRO A 85 -2.47 -3.28 -0.23
N GLU A 86 -3.00 -4.50 -0.17
CA GLU A 86 -4.39 -4.78 -0.45
C GLU A 86 -5.26 -4.06 0.60
N LEU A 87 -6.45 -3.62 0.18
CA LEU A 87 -7.37 -2.90 1.06
C LEU A 87 -8.63 -3.74 1.25
N ASN A 88 -8.90 -4.15 2.49
CA ASN A 88 -10.13 -4.88 2.78
C ASN A 88 -11.27 -3.91 3.12
N ILE A 89 -11.66 -3.10 2.12
CA ILE A 89 -12.70 -2.07 2.28
C ILE A 89 -14.03 -2.70 2.70
N ALA A 90 -14.30 -3.93 2.25
CA ALA A 90 -15.53 -4.62 2.58
C ALA A 90 -15.71 -4.81 4.09
N ASP A 91 -14.65 -4.91 4.88
CA ASP A 91 -14.75 -5.13 6.33
C ASP A 91 -15.19 -3.88 7.12
N ALA A 92 -15.28 -2.71 6.47
CA ALA A 92 -15.81 -1.52 7.10
C ALA A 92 -17.24 -1.76 7.64
N PRO A 93 -17.53 -1.46 8.93
CA PRO A 93 -18.83 -1.74 9.53
C PRO A 93 -20.01 -1.13 8.76
N LEU A 94 -19.82 0.07 8.19
CA LEU A 94 -20.85 0.71 7.36
C LEU A 94 -21.23 -0.16 6.14
N LEU A 95 -20.23 -0.80 5.52
CA LEU A 95 -20.39 -1.63 4.32
C LEU A 95 -20.89 -3.04 4.64
N GLN A 96 -20.85 -3.47 5.90
CA GLN A 96 -21.45 -4.72 6.38
C GLN A 96 -22.97 -4.63 6.59
N ARG A 97 -23.56 -3.43 6.45
CA ARG A 97 -25.01 -3.22 6.53
C ARG A 97 -25.72 -3.73 5.27
N PHE A 98 -26.95 -4.21 5.43
CA PHE A 98 -27.80 -4.59 4.29
C PHE A 98 -28.22 -3.32 3.51
N PRO A 99 -28.22 -3.33 2.15
CA PRO A 99 -27.84 -4.44 1.26
C PRO A 99 -26.35 -4.41 0.83
N LEU A 100 -25.58 -3.41 1.25
CA LEU A 100 -24.20 -3.16 0.79
C LEU A 100 -23.27 -4.36 0.97
N ARG A 101 -23.45 -5.14 2.04
CA ARG A 101 -22.63 -6.33 2.35
C ARG A 101 -22.56 -7.37 1.23
N PHE A 102 -23.58 -7.44 0.38
CA PHE A 102 -23.63 -8.38 -0.74
C PHE A 102 -22.74 -7.94 -1.92
N PHE A 103 -22.51 -6.65 -2.06
CA PHE A 103 -21.77 -6.08 -3.18
C PHE A 103 -20.34 -5.71 -2.81
N ALA A 104 -20.11 -5.30 -1.55
CA ALA A 104 -18.81 -4.78 -1.11
C ALA A 104 -17.67 -5.80 -1.31
N ARG A 105 -17.88 -7.07 -0.96
CA ARG A 105 -16.85 -8.11 -1.11
C ARG A 105 -16.51 -8.41 -2.57
N PRO A 106 -17.46 -8.71 -3.47
CA PRO A 106 -17.15 -8.90 -4.90
C PRO A 106 -16.47 -7.69 -5.54
N VAL A 107 -16.94 -6.47 -5.23
CA VAL A 107 -16.37 -5.24 -5.78
C VAL A 107 -14.94 -5.02 -5.28
N GLY A 108 -14.69 -5.20 -3.97
CA GLY A 108 -13.34 -5.12 -3.40
C GLY A 108 -12.38 -6.17 -3.97
N ALA A 109 -12.83 -7.41 -4.13
CA ALA A 109 -12.02 -8.48 -4.72
C ALA A 109 -11.67 -8.19 -6.20
N LEU A 110 -12.62 -7.68 -6.97
CA LEU A 110 -12.38 -7.23 -8.35
C LEU A 110 -11.38 -6.07 -8.37
N TRP A 111 -11.53 -5.11 -7.47
CA TRP A 111 -10.64 -3.95 -7.36
C TRP A 111 -9.19 -4.36 -7.08
N GLU A 112 -8.97 -5.22 -6.08
CA GLU A 112 -7.64 -5.72 -5.74
C GLU A 112 -7.05 -6.63 -6.84
N ARG A 113 -7.89 -7.30 -7.62
CA ARG A 113 -7.45 -7.99 -8.84
C ARG A 113 -6.92 -7.02 -9.88
N GLU A 114 -7.61 -5.92 -10.15
CA GLU A 114 -7.14 -4.91 -11.11
C GLU A 114 -5.86 -4.22 -10.63
N LYS A 115 -5.71 -3.97 -9.31
CA LYS A 115 -4.46 -3.49 -8.71
C LYS A 115 -3.29 -4.44 -9.01
N ARG A 116 -3.46 -5.75 -8.75
CA ARG A 116 -2.44 -6.78 -9.04
C ARG A 116 -2.10 -6.82 -10.53
N GLN A 117 -3.11 -6.76 -11.40
CA GLN A 117 -2.91 -6.74 -12.86
C GLN A 117 -2.24 -5.46 -13.38
N ALA A 118 -2.38 -4.32 -12.69
CA ALA A 118 -1.71 -3.07 -13.06
C ALA A 118 -0.20 -3.18 -12.91
N ILE A 119 0.27 -3.88 -11.86
CA ILE A 119 1.68 -3.94 -11.47
C ILE A 119 2.39 -5.25 -11.84
N ALA A 120 1.67 -6.27 -12.31
CA ALA A 120 2.21 -7.63 -12.51
C ALA A 120 3.47 -7.74 -13.38
N ALA A 121 3.68 -6.78 -14.29
CA ALA A 121 4.84 -6.76 -15.19
C ALA A 121 6.01 -5.88 -14.69
N ILE A 122 5.86 -5.21 -13.54
CA ILE A 122 6.84 -4.26 -13.01
C ILE A 122 7.65 -4.97 -11.93
N SER A 123 8.98 -4.98 -12.09
CA SER A 123 9.83 -5.93 -11.37
C SER A 123 9.84 -5.75 -9.85
N ASN A 124 10.43 -4.74 -9.28
CA ASN A 124 10.57 -4.52 -7.83
C ASN A 124 9.29 -4.02 -7.11
N VAL A 125 8.11 -4.45 -7.55
CA VAL A 125 6.81 -4.00 -7.04
C VAL A 125 5.95 -5.20 -6.66
N GLU A 126 5.41 -5.21 -5.44
CA GLU A 126 4.59 -6.32 -4.95
C GLU A 126 3.33 -5.81 -4.22
N THR A 127 2.25 -6.59 -4.30
CA THR A 127 1.12 -6.41 -3.39
C THR A 127 1.35 -7.11 -2.06
N LEU A 128 0.95 -6.48 -0.97
CA LEU A 128 0.92 -7.10 0.36
C LEU A 128 -0.50 -7.47 0.72
N ALA A 129 -0.71 -8.68 1.23
CA ALA A 129 -2.04 -9.10 1.64
C ALA A 129 -2.53 -8.23 2.82
N PHE A 130 -3.84 -7.98 2.88
CA PHE A 130 -4.41 -7.35 4.06
C PHE A 130 -4.23 -8.31 5.25
N PRO A 131 -3.62 -7.87 6.37
CA PRO A 131 -3.34 -8.77 7.49
C PRO A 131 -4.66 -9.28 8.11
N PRO A 132 -4.68 -10.53 8.62
CA PRO A 132 -5.83 -11.03 9.36
C PRO A 132 -6.00 -10.24 10.66
N ALA A 133 -7.24 -9.98 11.05
CA ALA A 133 -7.55 -9.34 12.33
C ALA A 133 -6.96 -10.18 13.49
N PRO A 134 -6.52 -9.55 14.59
CA PRO A 134 -5.97 -10.29 15.73
C PRO A 134 -7.02 -11.21 16.33
N GLU A 135 -6.60 -12.39 16.79
CA GLU A 135 -7.51 -13.34 17.43
C GLU A 135 -8.21 -12.70 18.64
N GLY A 136 -9.53 -12.93 18.75
CA GLY A 136 -10.34 -12.42 19.85
C GLY A 136 -10.63 -10.91 19.83
N VAL A 137 -10.19 -10.17 18.79
CA VAL A 137 -10.51 -8.75 18.64
C VAL A 137 -11.76 -8.58 17.79
N ASP A 138 -12.73 -7.82 18.30
CA ASP A 138 -13.87 -7.36 17.50
C ASP A 138 -13.38 -6.40 16.40
N VAL A 139 -13.57 -6.79 15.15
CA VAL A 139 -13.17 -6.00 13.96
C VAL A 139 -13.79 -4.61 14.00
N ALA A 140 -15.02 -4.45 14.48
CA ALA A 140 -15.66 -3.14 14.57
C ALA A 140 -14.89 -2.14 15.45
N SER A 141 -14.18 -2.64 16.48
CA SER A 141 -13.35 -1.81 17.36
C SER A 141 -12.08 -1.24 16.68
N LEU A 142 -11.72 -1.76 15.50
CA LEU A 142 -10.61 -1.25 14.69
C LEU A 142 -11.02 -0.08 13.78
N PHE A 143 -12.29 0.30 13.78
CA PHE A 143 -12.81 1.42 12.99
C PHE A 143 -13.13 2.63 13.87
N SER A 144 -13.11 3.80 13.25
CA SER A 144 -13.49 5.06 13.86
C SER A 144 -15.02 5.17 14.00
N SER A 145 -15.50 6.22 14.64
CA SER A 145 -16.94 6.47 14.81
C SER A 145 -17.68 6.69 13.49
N ASP A 146 -16.99 6.96 12.39
CA ASP A 146 -17.58 7.05 11.05
C ASP A 146 -17.81 5.69 10.38
N GLU A 147 -17.40 4.59 11.02
CA GLU A 147 -17.59 3.22 10.56
C GLU A 147 -16.95 2.89 9.20
N VAL A 148 -16.03 3.74 8.72
CA VAL A 148 -15.38 3.62 7.40
C VAL A 148 -13.87 3.66 7.54
N HIS A 149 -13.35 4.66 8.25
CA HIS A 149 -11.91 4.79 8.43
C HIS A 149 -11.43 3.96 9.62
N PRO A 150 -10.21 3.39 9.57
CA PRO A 150 -9.60 2.79 10.74
C PRO A 150 -9.51 3.78 11.91
N SER A 151 -9.69 3.29 13.13
CA SER A 151 -9.31 4.04 14.34
C SER A 151 -7.78 4.13 14.44
N LEU A 152 -7.26 4.89 15.41
CA LEU A 152 -5.81 4.91 15.67
C LEU A 152 -5.27 3.48 15.89
N ARG A 153 -5.95 2.69 16.73
CA ARG A 153 -5.63 1.28 16.97
C ARG A 153 -5.70 0.44 15.71
N GLY A 154 -6.68 0.69 14.85
CA GLY A 154 -6.79 0.03 13.53
C GLY A 154 -5.61 0.34 12.62
N TYR A 155 -5.17 1.60 12.58
CA TYR A 155 -3.98 2.00 11.82
C TYR A 155 -2.69 1.38 12.38
N GLU A 156 -2.51 1.36 13.69
CA GLU A 156 -1.36 0.74 14.35
C GLU A 156 -1.27 -0.76 14.03
N TRP A 157 -2.37 -1.50 14.25
CA TRP A 157 -2.43 -2.92 13.90
C TRP A 157 -2.12 -3.19 12.43
N TRP A 158 -2.70 -2.39 11.53
CA TRP A 158 -2.46 -2.54 10.10
C TRP A 158 -0.99 -2.24 9.75
N ALA A 159 -0.41 -1.18 10.32
CA ALA A 159 0.98 -0.82 10.11
C ALA A 159 1.94 -1.90 10.60
N ASP A 160 1.69 -2.51 11.76
CA ASP A 160 2.48 -3.62 12.29
C ASP A 160 2.44 -4.83 11.36
N GLY A 161 1.24 -5.20 10.90
CA GLY A 161 1.07 -6.30 9.94
C GLY A 161 1.79 -6.06 8.62
N LEU A 162 1.78 -4.81 8.12
CA LEU A 162 2.55 -4.44 6.93
C LEU A 162 4.06 -4.47 7.18
N ALA A 163 4.52 -3.98 8.33
CA ALA A 163 5.93 -3.99 8.69
C ALA A 163 6.48 -5.42 8.77
N THR A 164 5.75 -6.34 9.39
CA THR A 164 6.12 -7.78 9.42
C THR A 164 6.22 -8.35 8.01
N GLN A 165 5.21 -8.13 7.16
CA GLN A 165 5.23 -8.62 5.78
C GLN A 165 6.41 -8.06 4.97
N ILE A 166 6.63 -6.75 5.02
CA ILE A 166 7.75 -6.08 4.35
C ILE A 166 9.08 -6.67 4.84
N HIS A 167 9.27 -6.80 6.15
CA HIS A 167 10.47 -7.36 6.73
C HIS A 167 10.74 -8.78 6.20
N SER A 168 9.73 -9.66 6.25
CA SER A 168 9.86 -11.03 5.72
C SER A 168 10.23 -11.05 4.24
N ARG A 169 9.65 -10.17 3.41
CA ARG A 169 9.95 -10.08 1.97
C ARG A 169 11.38 -9.62 1.72
N LEU A 170 11.85 -8.61 2.47
CA LEU A 170 13.21 -8.10 2.35
C LEU A 170 14.24 -9.15 2.80
N MET A 171 14.01 -9.87 3.89
CA MET A 171 14.91 -10.93 4.37
C MET A 171 14.98 -12.11 3.39
N ALA A 172 13.85 -12.54 2.83
CA ALA A 172 13.82 -13.62 1.84
C ALA A 172 14.67 -13.31 0.60
N ARG A 173 14.81 -12.02 0.23
CA ARG A 173 15.59 -11.57 -0.92
C ARG A 173 17.08 -11.42 -0.64
N THR A 174 17.47 -11.12 0.59
CA THR A 174 18.89 -10.98 0.98
C THR A 174 19.54 -12.30 1.38
N GLY A 175 18.74 -13.38 1.53
CA GLY A 175 19.23 -14.69 1.98
C GLY A 175 19.73 -14.69 3.43
N LEU A 176 19.46 -13.62 4.19
CA LEU A 176 19.80 -13.53 5.60
C LEU A 176 18.72 -14.28 6.41
N PRO A 177 19.12 -15.16 7.36
CA PRO A 177 18.15 -15.89 8.16
C PRO A 177 17.28 -14.94 8.97
N VAL A 178 15.96 -15.15 8.94
CA VAL A 178 15.02 -14.47 9.82
C VAL A 178 15.36 -14.89 11.25
N SER A 179 15.99 -14.00 12.02
CA SER A 179 16.21 -14.23 13.43
C SER A 179 14.85 -14.30 14.10
N ALA A 180 14.43 -15.51 14.49
CA ALA A 180 13.29 -15.71 15.36
C ALA A 180 13.57 -15.02 16.70
N ARG A 181 13.13 -13.77 16.86
CA ARG A 181 13.06 -13.10 18.15
C ARG A 181 11.62 -12.69 18.37
N GLY A 182 11.01 -13.22 19.43
CA GLY A 182 9.72 -12.73 19.94
C GLY A 182 8.64 -13.80 20.21
N ALA A 183 9.02 -15.04 20.51
CA ALA A 183 8.13 -15.97 21.22
C ALA A 183 8.71 -16.20 22.63
N GLU A 184 8.58 -15.17 23.48
CA GLU A 184 8.65 -15.28 24.94
C GLU A 184 7.48 -14.50 25.53
#